data_AF-A0A3N5KBT9-F1
#
_entry.id   AF-A0A3N5KBT9-F1
#
_cell.length_a   1.000
_cell.length_b   1.000
_cell.length_c   1.000
_cell.angle_alpha   90.00
_cell.angle_beta   90.00
_cell.angle_gamma   90.00
#
_symmetry.space_group_name_H-M   'P 1'
#
loop_
_entity.id
_entity.type
_entity.pdbx_description
1 polymer ?
#
loop_
_entity_poly.entity_id
_entity_poly.type
_entity_poly.pdbx_seq_one_letter_code
_entity_poly.pdbx_strand_id
1 'polypeptide(L)'
;MERGRRSGDASTPGISALVFAGDWCGGYCRQGGRPNRATALTYFSWRHASGTLLPMQELVVAEQVSLPPPPAFSRFYQHGWQSWSETRWLDPRRAPVRNPIEERWPMVDDPAFARSGVHGGSGVGAIELGDDTVQLVGALGVGGRVELHDGSLIGKYEADAGEWFVATGAEAEVFARYRDLLGDRLGTRPARGAKTWCSWYSFYASIDEQRLAGVLGDLRGLPFDVFQIDDGWQEAIGDWQANARFPSGMADLASRCRGHGFEPGLWIAPFLARANSELFTGNRSMFASDGGGEPLFAG
;
A
#
# COMPACT_ATOMS: atom_id res chain seq x y z
N MET A 1 -26.52 -5.89 -65.86
CA MET A 1 -25.36 -5.02 -66.14
C MET A 1 -25.08 -4.21 -64.89
N GLU A 2 -24.15 -4.72 -64.07
CA GLU A 2 -22.90 -4.02 -63.66
C GLU A 2 -23.13 -3.05 -62.49
N ARG A 3 -22.97 -3.53 -61.25
CA ARG A 3 -21.73 -3.51 -60.41
C ARG A 3 -21.12 -2.12 -60.22
N GLY A 4 -21.13 -1.67 -58.96
CA GLY A 4 -20.32 -0.56 -58.47
C GLY A 4 -20.35 -0.47 -56.94
N ARG A 5 -19.72 -1.43 -56.26
CA ARG A 5 -19.34 -1.31 -54.83
C ARG A 5 -18.28 -0.21 -54.71
N ARG A 6 -18.48 0.76 -53.82
CA ARG A 6 -17.39 1.56 -53.24
C ARG A 6 -17.31 1.26 -51.75
N SER A 7 -16.29 0.50 -51.40
CA SER A 7 -15.74 0.36 -50.05
C SER A 7 -15.03 1.66 -49.69
N GLY A 8 -15.52 2.37 -48.67
CA GLY A 8 -14.76 3.41 -47.99
C GLY A 8 -13.88 2.75 -46.96
N ASP A 9 -12.58 2.78 -47.21
CA ASP A 9 -11.52 2.27 -46.35
C ASP A 9 -11.37 3.24 -45.15
N ALA A 10 -11.81 2.82 -43.97
CA ALA A 10 -11.52 3.50 -42.72
C ALA A 10 -10.16 3.01 -42.25
N SER A 11 -9.10 3.74 -42.64
CA SER A 11 -7.75 3.51 -42.17
C SER A 11 -7.67 3.72 -40.65
N THR A 12 -7.72 2.62 -39.90
CA THR A 12 -7.33 2.58 -38.49
C THR A 12 -5.86 3.00 -38.39
N PRO A 13 -5.48 4.01 -37.59
CA PRO A 13 -4.07 4.25 -37.32
C PRO A 13 -3.55 3.04 -36.51
N GLY A 14 -2.75 2.21 -37.15
CA GLY A 14 -2.11 1.06 -36.53
C GLY A 14 -1.13 1.49 -35.45
N ILE A 15 -1.30 0.95 -34.25
CA ILE A 15 -0.32 1.03 -33.17
C ILE A 15 0.62 -0.16 -33.33
N SER A 16 1.90 0.12 -33.59
CA SER A 16 2.96 -0.89 -33.57
C SER A 16 3.57 -0.93 -32.16
N ALA A 17 3.24 -1.97 -31.38
CA ALA A 17 4.06 -2.35 -30.24
C ALA A 17 5.32 -3.03 -30.76
N LEU A 18 6.47 -2.36 -30.69
CA LEU A 18 7.76 -3.01 -30.94
C LEU A 18 8.27 -3.60 -29.62
N VAL A 19 8.08 -4.91 -29.44
CA VAL A 19 8.77 -5.67 -28.41
C VAL A 19 10.21 -5.89 -28.88
N PHE A 20 11.16 -5.13 -28.34
CA PHE A 20 12.58 -5.44 -28.51
C PHE A 20 12.97 -6.53 -27.51
N ALA A 21 13.07 -7.78 -27.99
CA ALA A 21 13.88 -8.79 -27.32
C ALA A 21 15.36 -8.48 -27.62
N GLY A 22 16.00 -7.69 -26.75
CA GLY A 22 17.43 -7.42 -26.86
C GLY A 22 18.23 -8.56 -26.24
N ASP A 23 18.81 -9.42 -27.08
CA ASP A 23 19.92 -10.28 -26.69
C ASP A 23 21.12 -9.40 -26.33
N TRP A 24 21.57 -9.47 -25.07
CA TRP A 24 22.87 -8.92 -24.67
C TRP A 24 23.85 -10.07 -24.43
N CYS A 25 24.65 -10.38 -25.45
CA CYS A 25 25.88 -11.14 -25.30
C CYS A 25 26.98 -10.25 -24.70
N GLY A 26 27.39 -10.55 -23.48
CA GLY A 26 28.61 -10.03 -22.85
C GLY A 26 29.14 -11.06 -21.88
N GLY A 27 30.01 -11.95 -22.36
CA GLY A 27 30.44 -13.15 -21.63
C GLY A 27 31.28 -12.87 -20.40
N TYR A 28 31.02 -13.63 -19.33
CA TYR A 28 32.04 -14.21 -18.46
C TYR A 28 31.49 -15.50 -17.86
N CYS A 29 32.05 -16.63 -18.29
CA CYS A 29 31.79 -17.95 -17.72
C CYS A 29 32.55 -18.09 -16.39
N ARG A 30 31.86 -18.43 -15.29
CA ARG A 30 32.35 -19.40 -14.28
C ARG A 30 31.20 -19.96 -13.42
N GLN A 31 30.88 -21.21 -13.76
CA GLN A 31 30.23 -22.32 -13.04
C GLN A 31 29.49 -22.07 -11.71
N GLY A 32 28.20 -22.47 -11.72
CA GLY A 32 27.47 -22.97 -10.53
C GLY A 32 26.28 -22.10 -10.10
N GLY A 33 25.09 -22.32 -10.68
CA GLY A 33 23.87 -21.64 -10.21
C GLY A 33 22.61 -21.98 -11.02
N ARG A 34 21.47 -21.99 -10.33
CA ARG A 34 20.08 -22.30 -10.73
C ARG A 34 19.65 -21.72 -12.10
N PRO A 35 18.60 -22.26 -12.76
CA PRO A 35 18.16 -21.78 -14.07
C PRO A 35 17.78 -20.29 -14.02
N ASN A 36 18.30 -19.52 -14.99
CA ASN A 36 18.03 -18.10 -15.21
C ASN A 36 16.52 -17.84 -15.26
N ARG A 37 16.00 -17.01 -14.35
CA ARG A 37 14.70 -16.34 -14.52
C ARG A 37 14.88 -15.27 -15.60
N ALA A 38 14.18 -15.40 -16.73
CA ALA A 38 14.15 -14.35 -17.74
C ALA A 38 13.28 -13.20 -17.21
N THR A 39 13.91 -12.08 -16.85
CA THR A 39 13.22 -10.84 -16.51
C THR A 39 12.60 -10.26 -17.78
N ALA A 40 11.27 -10.28 -17.87
CA ALA A 40 10.56 -9.59 -18.94
C ALA A 40 10.43 -8.11 -18.59
N LEU A 41 11.15 -7.26 -19.32
CA LEU A 41 11.09 -5.79 -19.23
C LEU A 41 10.19 -5.26 -20.34
N THR A 42 9.19 -4.45 -19.99
CA THR A 42 8.37 -3.73 -20.97
C THR A 42 8.76 -2.25 -20.98
N TYR A 43 9.16 -1.75 -22.16
CA TYR A 43 9.52 -0.35 -22.38
C TYR A 43 8.41 0.36 -23.15
N PHE A 44 8.00 1.52 -22.65
CA PHE A 44 7.12 2.43 -23.36
C PHE A 44 7.94 3.52 -24.02
N SER A 45 7.69 3.80 -25.30
CA SER A 45 8.31 4.94 -25.99
C SER A 45 7.23 5.91 -26.41
N TRP A 46 7.38 7.18 -26.01
CA TRP A 46 6.46 8.22 -26.42
C TRP A 46 6.80 8.70 -27.84
N ARG A 47 5.83 8.62 -28.75
CA ARG A 47 5.82 9.44 -29.98
C ARG A 47 4.45 10.09 -30.13
N HIS A 48 4.34 11.36 -29.73
CA HIS A 48 3.18 12.19 -30.07
C HIS A 48 3.58 13.23 -31.13
N ALA A 49 2.90 13.19 -32.27
CA ALA A 49 3.09 14.15 -33.37
C ALA A 49 2.27 15.45 -33.22
N SER A 50 1.44 15.59 -32.17
CA SER A 50 0.41 16.64 -32.10
C SER A 50 0.34 17.42 -30.77
N GLY A 51 1.27 17.23 -29.83
CA GLY A 51 1.32 18.03 -28.59
C GLY A 51 0.13 17.87 -27.62
N THR A 52 -0.88 17.07 -27.96
CA THR A 52 -2.01 16.73 -27.09
C THR A 52 -1.81 15.30 -26.57
N LEU A 53 -1.68 15.13 -25.26
CA LEU A 53 -1.69 13.82 -24.60
C LEU A 53 -3.14 13.31 -24.65
N LEU A 54 -3.42 12.35 -25.52
CA LEU A 54 -4.69 11.63 -25.47
C LEU A 54 -4.67 10.69 -24.25
N PRO A 55 -5.82 10.45 -23.59
CA PRO A 55 -5.87 9.48 -22.51
C PRO A 55 -5.46 8.10 -23.04
N MET A 56 -4.45 7.51 -22.42
CA MET A 56 -3.93 6.18 -22.73
C MET A 56 -4.10 5.31 -21.50
N GLN A 57 -4.57 4.08 -21.69
CA GLN A 57 -4.69 3.09 -20.62
C GLN A 57 -4.23 1.74 -21.16
N GLU A 58 -3.39 1.05 -20.39
CA GLU A 58 -2.85 -0.25 -20.75
C GLU A 58 -2.74 -1.15 -19.52
N LEU A 59 -2.98 -2.44 -19.75
CA LEU A 59 -2.71 -3.51 -18.79
C LEU A 59 -1.51 -4.30 -19.28
N VAL A 60 -0.50 -4.45 -18.42
CA VAL A 60 0.80 -5.00 -18.78
C VAL A 60 1.15 -6.09 -17.79
N VAL A 61 1.63 -7.25 -18.25
CA VAL A 61 2.17 -8.28 -17.36
C VAL A 61 3.69 -8.29 -17.48
N ALA A 62 4.38 -7.91 -16.42
CA ALA A 62 5.84 -7.82 -16.40
C ALA A 62 6.39 -7.87 -14.96
N GLU A 63 7.65 -8.28 -14.83
CA GLU A 63 8.40 -8.11 -13.57
C GLU A 63 8.67 -6.63 -13.30
N GLN A 64 8.96 -5.89 -14.37
CA GLN A 64 9.24 -4.47 -14.31
C GLN A 64 8.63 -3.72 -15.50
N VAL A 65 8.05 -2.56 -15.21
CA VAL A 65 7.55 -1.57 -16.18
C VAL A 65 8.40 -0.31 -16.06
N SER A 66 8.78 0.27 -17.19
CA SER A 66 9.52 1.53 -17.24
C SER A 66 8.81 2.53 -18.14
N LEU A 67 8.44 3.67 -17.57
CA LEU A 67 7.96 4.84 -18.31
C LEU A 67 9.07 5.89 -18.35
N PRO A 68 9.58 6.25 -19.53
CA PRO A 68 10.63 7.26 -19.66
C PRO A 68 10.12 8.63 -19.22
N PRO A 69 11.03 9.55 -18.87
CA PRO A 69 10.65 10.85 -18.36
C PRO A 69 9.84 11.62 -19.41
N PRO A 70 8.74 12.29 -19.02
CA PRO A 70 8.02 13.18 -19.91
C PRO A 70 8.86 14.44 -20.19
N PRO A 71 8.53 15.23 -21.23
CA PRO A 71 9.22 16.50 -21.51
C PRO A 71 9.21 17.47 -20.31
N ALA A 72 8.14 17.45 -19.53
CA ALA A 72 8.01 18.19 -18.29
C ALA A 72 7.09 17.44 -17.31
N PHE A 73 7.39 17.54 -16.03
CA PHE A 73 6.51 17.15 -14.92
C PHE A 73 6.85 18.01 -13.69
N SER A 74 5.89 18.19 -12.79
CA SER A 74 6.02 19.11 -11.64
C SER A 74 6.16 18.39 -10.31
N ARG A 75 5.40 17.29 -10.13
CA ARG A 75 5.29 16.58 -8.85
C ARG A 75 5.29 15.07 -9.05
N PHE A 76 5.70 14.34 -8.02
CA PHE A 76 5.61 12.89 -7.92
C PHE A 76 4.65 12.49 -6.81
N TYR A 77 3.69 11.62 -7.11
CA TYR A 77 2.79 11.05 -6.12
C TYR A 77 3.47 9.85 -5.46
N GLN A 78 3.83 10.02 -4.19
CA GLN A 78 4.29 8.94 -3.34
C GLN A 78 3.10 8.35 -2.59
N HIS A 79 2.97 7.03 -2.65
CA HIS A 79 2.01 6.26 -1.87
C HIS A 79 2.74 5.44 -0.82
N GLY A 80 2.55 5.78 0.44
CA GLY A 80 3.16 5.07 1.56
C GLY A 80 2.66 3.62 1.68
N TRP A 81 3.42 2.75 2.33
CA TRP A 81 3.11 1.33 2.41
C TRP A 81 1.98 0.96 3.38
N GLN A 82 1.94 1.60 4.54
CA GLN A 82 1.00 1.25 5.62
C GLN A 82 0.25 2.48 6.12
N SER A 83 -0.69 2.28 7.04
CA SER A 83 -1.67 3.29 7.46
C SER A 83 -1.06 4.60 7.99
N TRP A 84 0.15 4.57 8.54
CA TRP A 84 0.84 5.78 9.01
C TRP A 84 1.86 6.35 8.02
N SER A 85 2.10 5.66 6.91
CA SER A 85 3.06 6.08 5.91
C SER A 85 2.60 7.35 5.19
N GLU A 86 3.56 8.17 4.79
CA GLU A 86 3.26 9.41 4.07
C GLU A 86 2.71 9.11 2.67
N THR A 87 1.56 9.69 2.34
CA THR A 87 0.97 9.63 1.00
C THR A 87 0.63 11.03 0.53
N ARG A 88 1.36 11.54 -0.46
CA ARG A 88 1.14 12.88 -1.03
C ARG A 88 1.89 13.09 -2.35
N TRP A 89 1.56 14.20 -3.00
CA TRP A 89 2.39 14.80 -4.04
C TRP A 89 3.65 15.48 -3.45
N LEU A 90 4.81 15.16 -4.02
CA LEU A 90 6.14 15.60 -3.62
C LEU A 90 6.81 16.44 -4.71
N ASP A 91 7.71 17.34 -4.30
CA ASP A 91 8.67 17.95 -5.22
C ASP A 91 9.83 16.96 -5.46
N PRO A 92 9.95 16.39 -6.68
CA PRO A 92 10.92 15.33 -6.98
C PRO A 92 12.38 15.80 -6.87
N ARG A 93 12.63 17.12 -6.84
CA ARG A 93 13.97 17.71 -6.73
C ARG A 93 14.50 17.72 -5.30
N ARG A 94 13.63 17.55 -4.31
CA ARG A 94 14.04 17.44 -2.91
C ARG A 94 14.44 16.00 -2.63
N ALA A 95 15.48 15.80 -1.81
CA ALA A 95 15.82 14.46 -1.37
C ALA A 95 14.68 13.86 -0.51
N PRO A 96 14.47 12.52 -0.55
CA PRO A 96 13.57 11.84 0.37
C PRO A 96 13.92 12.17 1.83
N VAL A 97 12.91 12.49 2.64
CA VAL A 97 13.09 12.77 4.07
C VAL A 97 13.10 11.45 4.82
N ARG A 98 14.07 11.28 5.71
CA ARG A 98 14.23 10.07 6.52
C ARG A 98 13.84 10.32 7.96
N ASN A 99 13.29 9.30 8.62
CA ASN A 99 13.18 9.33 10.06
C ASN A 99 14.60 9.23 10.66
N PRO A 100 15.02 10.18 11.52
CA PRO A 100 16.37 10.17 12.09
C PRO A 100 16.60 9.04 13.10
N ILE A 101 15.55 8.33 13.53
CA ILE A 101 15.62 7.21 14.47
C ILE A 101 15.47 5.91 13.68
N GLU A 102 16.57 5.21 13.46
CA GLU A 102 16.64 4.00 12.63
C GLU A 102 15.78 2.86 13.17
N GLU A 103 15.72 2.72 14.49
CA GLU A 103 14.92 1.71 15.17
C GLU A 103 13.42 1.85 14.87
N ARG A 104 12.96 3.05 14.48
CA ARG A 104 11.55 3.30 14.15
C ARG A 104 11.20 3.00 12.71
N TRP A 105 12.17 2.77 11.82
CA TRP A 105 11.91 2.61 10.40
C TRP A 105 10.86 1.52 10.08
N PRO A 106 10.85 0.34 10.73
CA PRO A 106 9.81 -0.67 10.51
C PRO A 106 8.39 -0.21 10.85
N MET A 107 8.23 0.80 11.72
CA MET A 107 6.93 1.37 12.10
C MET A 107 6.50 2.55 11.23
N VAL A 108 7.40 3.11 10.43
CA VAL A 108 7.14 4.36 9.70
C VAL A 108 6.64 4.05 8.30
N ASP A 109 7.37 3.22 7.56
CA ASP A 109 7.06 2.89 6.17
C ASP A 109 7.74 1.59 5.73
N ASP A 110 7.69 1.26 4.44
CA ASP A 110 8.45 0.15 3.86
C ASP A 110 9.96 0.31 4.15
N PRO A 111 10.60 -0.62 4.87
CA PRO A 111 12.03 -0.57 5.16
C PRO A 111 12.91 -0.50 3.90
N ALA A 112 12.42 -0.96 2.74
CA ALA A 112 13.10 -0.81 1.46
C ALA A 112 13.34 0.68 1.10
N PHE A 113 12.40 1.57 1.46
CA PHE A 113 12.52 3.00 1.20
C PHE A 113 13.22 3.78 2.32
N ALA A 114 13.28 3.22 3.53
CA ALA A 114 13.92 3.89 4.67
C ALA A 114 15.40 4.26 4.42
N ARG A 115 16.11 3.45 3.61
CA ARG A 115 17.50 3.72 3.17
C ARG A 115 17.62 4.23 1.73
N SER A 116 16.52 4.32 1.00
CA SER A 116 16.54 4.67 -0.42
C SER A 116 16.94 6.13 -0.65
N GLY A 117 17.70 6.37 -1.72
CA GLY A 117 18.02 7.71 -2.21
C GLY A 117 16.99 8.27 -3.18
N VAL A 118 16.02 7.45 -3.60
CA VAL A 118 14.98 7.82 -4.56
C VAL A 118 13.62 7.90 -3.90
N HIS A 119 12.74 8.74 -4.46
CA HIS A 119 11.34 8.73 -4.08
C HIS A 119 10.70 7.44 -4.60
N GLY A 120 9.85 6.83 -3.78
CA GLY A 120 9.17 5.62 -4.15
C GLY A 120 7.89 5.41 -3.35
N GLY A 121 6.97 4.65 -3.93
CA GLY A 121 5.70 4.31 -3.34
C GLY A 121 5.45 2.81 -3.37
N SER A 122 4.60 2.36 -2.46
CA SER A 122 4.07 1.01 -2.40
C SER A 122 2.85 0.88 -3.29
N GLY A 123 2.87 -0.12 -4.18
CA GLY A 123 1.80 -0.43 -5.13
C GLY A 123 1.71 0.54 -6.30
N VAL A 124 1.72 1.85 -6.05
CA VAL A 124 1.40 2.86 -7.07
C VAL A 124 2.31 4.08 -6.94
N GLY A 125 2.61 4.69 -8.08
CA GLY A 125 3.26 5.99 -8.19
C GLY A 125 2.77 6.73 -9.43
N ALA A 126 2.80 8.05 -9.39
CA ALA A 126 2.39 8.88 -10.51
C ALA A 126 3.22 10.15 -10.62
N ILE A 127 3.24 10.76 -11.79
CA ILE A 127 3.80 12.10 -12.02
C ILE A 127 2.75 13.03 -12.59
N GLU A 128 2.78 14.28 -12.15
CA GLU A 128 1.88 15.33 -12.64
C GLU A 128 2.49 16.00 -13.87
N LEU A 129 1.73 16.02 -14.97
CA LEU A 129 2.14 16.58 -16.26
C LEU A 129 1.62 18.01 -16.50
N GLY A 130 0.70 18.49 -15.64
CA GLY A 130 0.00 19.77 -15.77
C GLY A 130 -1.48 19.59 -16.12
N ASP A 131 -2.30 20.64 -15.94
CA ASP A 131 -3.74 20.66 -16.27
C ASP A 131 -4.52 19.44 -15.74
N ASP A 132 -4.33 19.12 -14.46
CA ASP A 132 -4.90 17.94 -13.77
C ASP A 132 -4.60 16.58 -14.44
N THR A 133 -3.62 16.54 -15.34
CA THR A 133 -3.21 15.33 -16.05
C THR A 133 -2.04 14.67 -15.35
N VAL A 134 -2.15 13.37 -15.12
CA VAL A 134 -1.13 12.55 -14.48
C VAL A 134 -0.75 11.38 -15.38
N GLN A 135 0.49 10.89 -15.22
CA GLN A 135 0.88 9.57 -15.67
C GLN A 135 1.06 8.66 -14.46
N LEU A 136 0.37 7.52 -14.43
CA LEU A 136 0.31 6.59 -13.31
C LEU A 136 0.84 5.21 -13.71
N VAL A 137 1.61 4.61 -12.81
CA VAL A 137 1.95 3.17 -12.80
C VAL A 137 1.39 2.60 -11.51
N GLY A 138 0.55 1.57 -11.61
CA GLY A 138 -0.07 0.91 -10.46
C GLY A 138 -0.01 -0.59 -10.58
N ALA A 139 0.60 -1.27 -9.61
CA ALA A 139 0.57 -2.71 -9.47
C ALA A 139 -0.86 -3.17 -9.16
N LEU A 140 -1.30 -4.24 -9.82
CA LEU A 140 -2.60 -4.86 -9.61
C LEU A 140 -2.54 -6.13 -8.74
N GLY A 141 -1.36 -6.46 -8.23
CA GLY A 141 -1.09 -7.53 -7.27
C GLY A 141 -0.26 -7.04 -6.09
N VAL A 142 0.05 -7.95 -5.15
CA VAL A 142 0.84 -7.65 -3.94
C VAL A 142 2.34 -7.55 -4.24
N GLY A 143 3.07 -6.77 -3.46
CA GLY A 143 4.54 -6.66 -3.55
C GLY A 143 5.05 -5.83 -4.73
N GLY A 144 4.20 -5.00 -5.34
CA GLY A 144 4.63 -4.00 -6.32
C GLY A 144 5.15 -2.73 -5.66
N ARG A 145 6.22 -2.14 -6.22
CA ARG A 145 6.75 -0.82 -5.85
C ARG A 145 6.88 0.05 -7.09
N VAL A 146 6.77 1.36 -6.92
CA VAL A 146 6.99 2.32 -8.01
C VAL A 146 7.97 3.39 -7.56
N GLU A 147 9.06 3.54 -8.28
CA GLU A 147 10.15 4.47 -7.96
C GLU A 147 10.31 5.53 -9.04
N LEU A 148 10.78 6.71 -8.65
CA LEU A 148 11.13 7.79 -9.58
C LEU A 148 12.66 7.86 -9.77
N HIS A 149 13.13 7.53 -10.96
CA HIS A 149 14.55 7.57 -11.35
C HIS A 149 14.75 8.53 -12.51
N ASP A 150 15.44 9.66 -12.26
CA ASP A 150 15.75 10.67 -13.28
C ASP A 150 14.51 11.11 -14.10
N GLY A 151 13.37 11.24 -13.42
CA GLY A 151 12.06 11.57 -14.02
C GLY A 151 11.30 10.40 -14.64
N SER A 152 11.90 9.21 -14.71
CA SER A 152 11.27 7.98 -15.17
C SER A 152 10.50 7.31 -14.04
N LEU A 153 9.29 6.80 -14.32
CA LEU A 153 8.56 5.92 -13.40
C LEU A 153 8.97 4.47 -13.64
N ILE A 154 9.52 3.83 -12.61
CA ILE A 154 9.95 2.43 -12.64
C ILE A 154 9.08 1.63 -11.68
N GLY A 155 8.17 0.82 -12.21
CA GLY A 155 7.38 -0.14 -11.44
C GLY A 155 8.08 -1.49 -11.39
N LYS A 156 8.25 -2.09 -10.21
CA LYS A 156 8.88 -3.40 -10.04
C LYS A 156 8.13 -4.26 -9.00
N TYR A 157 7.93 -5.54 -9.30
CA TYR A 157 7.46 -6.53 -8.33
C TYR A 157 8.65 -7.15 -7.57
N GLU A 158 8.42 -7.48 -6.30
CA GLU A 158 9.44 -8.08 -5.43
C GLU A 158 9.92 -9.47 -5.85
N ALA A 159 9.00 -10.31 -6.34
CA ALA A 159 9.25 -11.74 -6.51
C ALA A 159 9.15 -12.18 -7.98
N ASP A 160 7.93 -12.15 -8.52
CA ASP A 160 7.62 -12.65 -9.87
C ASP A 160 6.90 -11.56 -10.69
N ALA A 161 6.79 -11.78 -11.99
CA ALA A 161 6.02 -10.90 -12.86
C ALA A 161 4.55 -10.82 -12.40
N GLY A 162 3.98 -9.63 -12.50
CA GLY A 162 2.60 -9.38 -12.17
C GLY A 162 1.98 -8.37 -13.12
N GLU A 163 0.68 -8.12 -12.93
CA GLU A 163 -0.05 -7.20 -13.78
C GLU A 163 0.10 -5.75 -13.28
N TRP A 164 0.23 -4.82 -14.21
CA TRP A 164 0.35 -3.38 -14.01
C TRP A 164 -0.74 -2.67 -14.78
N PHE A 165 -1.30 -1.64 -14.17
CA PHE A 165 -2.07 -0.62 -14.85
C PHE A 165 -1.18 0.58 -15.13
N VAL A 166 -1.08 0.94 -16.40
CA VAL A 166 -0.38 2.13 -16.86
C VAL A 166 -1.39 3.05 -17.50
N ALA A 167 -1.42 4.31 -17.07
CA ALA A 167 -2.37 5.25 -17.62
C ALA A 167 -1.86 6.69 -17.66
N THR A 168 -2.41 7.46 -18.58
CA THR A 168 -2.28 8.92 -18.63
C THR A 168 -3.66 9.53 -18.83
N GLY A 169 -3.99 10.55 -18.05
CA GLY A 169 -5.30 11.20 -18.09
C GLY A 169 -5.57 12.05 -16.87
N ALA A 170 -6.82 12.47 -16.69
CA ALA A 170 -7.24 13.27 -15.53
C ALA A 170 -6.99 12.50 -14.22
N GLU A 171 -6.43 13.17 -13.22
CA GLU A 171 -6.00 12.57 -11.94
C GLU A 171 -7.11 11.69 -11.33
N ALA A 172 -8.29 12.28 -11.10
CA ALA A 172 -9.40 11.58 -10.46
C ALA A 172 -9.86 10.33 -11.25
N GLU A 173 -9.87 10.40 -12.57
CA GLU A 173 -10.32 9.31 -13.43
C GLU A 173 -9.32 8.15 -13.43
N VAL A 174 -8.03 8.46 -13.53
CA VAL A 174 -6.95 7.47 -13.56
C VAL A 174 -6.84 6.75 -12.21
N PHE A 175 -6.88 7.48 -11.10
CA PHE A 175 -6.88 6.87 -9.77
C PHE A 175 -8.16 6.08 -9.47
N ALA A 176 -9.34 6.57 -9.89
CA ALA A 176 -10.59 5.81 -9.75
C ALA A 176 -10.56 4.51 -10.56
N ARG A 177 -10.05 4.55 -11.79
CA ARG A 177 -9.90 3.35 -12.62
C ARG A 177 -8.93 2.35 -11.99
N TYR A 178 -7.80 2.82 -11.47
CA TYR A 178 -6.86 1.97 -10.74
C TYR A 178 -7.51 1.29 -9.53
N ARG A 179 -8.24 2.05 -8.70
CA ARG A 179 -9.00 1.51 -7.57
C ARG A 179 -9.99 0.43 -7.99
N ASP A 180 -10.74 0.66 -9.07
CA ASP A 180 -11.75 -0.31 -9.55
C ASP A 180 -11.07 -1.59 -10.03
N LEU A 181 -9.95 -1.50 -10.75
CA LEU A 181 -9.16 -2.65 -11.19
C LEU A 181 -8.58 -3.46 -10.03
N LEU A 182 -8.19 -2.80 -8.93
CA LEU A 182 -7.81 -3.47 -7.69
C LEU A 182 -9.01 -4.18 -7.06
N GLY A 183 -10.17 -3.53 -7.01
CA GLY A 183 -11.40 -4.11 -6.49
C GLY A 183 -11.83 -5.37 -7.26
N ASP A 184 -11.68 -5.37 -8.58
CA ASP A 184 -11.95 -6.52 -9.44
C ASP A 184 -11.03 -7.72 -9.16
N ARG A 185 -9.78 -7.48 -8.75
CA ARG A 185 -8.74 -8.52 -8.57
C ARG A 185 -8.57 -8.99 -7.14
N LEU A 186 -8.58 -8.07 -6.19
CA LEU A 186 -8.31 -8.32 -4.78
C LEU A 186 -9.61 -8.37 -3.96
N GLY A 187 -10.74 -8.05 -4.59
CA GLY A 187 -12.02 -7.92 -3.94
C GLY A 187 -12.21 -6.59 -3.23
N THR A 188 -13.44 -6.34 -2.80
CA THR A 188 -13.81 -5.17 -2.01
C THR A 188 -14.49 -5.63 -0.72
N ARG A 189 -14.39 -4.80 0.32
CA ARG A 189 -15.16 -4.98 1.56
C ARG A 189 -16.10 -3.79 1.71
N PRO A 190 -17.40 -4.02 1.96
CA PRO A 190 -18.32 -2.92 2.18
C PRO A 190 -17.91 -2.16 3.45
N ALA A 191 -17.87 -0.83 3.37
CA ALA A 191 -17.65 0.01 4.53
C ALA A 191 -18.83 -0.14 5.50
N ARG A 192 -18.56 -0.57 6.74
CA ARG A 192 -19.51 -0.40 7.84
C ARG A 192 -19.34 1.02 8.36
N GLY A 193 -20.25 1.93 8.00
CA GLY A 193 -20.25 3.33 8.46
C GLY A 193 -20.61 3.49 9.94
N ALA A 194 -20.00 2.69 10.82
CA ALA A 194 -20.26 2.72 12.25
C ALA A 194 -19.58 3.93 12.90
N LYS A 195 -20.35 4.68 13.69
CA LYS A 195 -19.88 5.79 14.50
C LYS A 195 -19.26 5.22 15.78
N THR A 196 -17.94 5.25 15.87
CA THR A 196 -17.20 4.61 16.96
C THR A 196 -16.68 5.64 17.94
N TRP A 197 -16.97 5.45 19.22
CA TRP A 197 -16.19 6.07 20.30
C TRP A 197 -14.98 5.20 20.60
N CYS A 198 -13.79 5.79 20.74
CA CYS A 198 -12.53 5.11 20.98
C CYS A 198 -11.83 5.71 22.21
N SER A 199 -11.37 4.87 23.13
CA SER A 199 -10.73 5.32 24.37
C SER A 199 -9.33 5.93 24.19
N TRP A 200 -8.65 5.64 23.08
CA TRP A 200 -7.24 5.99 22.87
C TRP A 200 -6.99 7.50 22.91
N TYR A 201 -7.76 8.28 22.16
CA TYR A 201 -7.54 9.72 21.97
C TYR A 201 -8.03 10.60 23.13
N SER A 202 -8.16 10.00 24.32
CA SER A 202 -8.47 10.71 25.57
C SER A 202 -7.68 10.13 26.74
N PHE A 203 -7.58 8.80 26.82
CA PHE A 203 -6.98 8.13 27.96
C PHE A 203 -5.66 7.41 27.64
N TYR A 204 -5.34 7.21 26.36
CA TYR A 204 -4.25 6.33 25.94
C TYR A 204 -4.35 4.97 26.67
N ALA A 205 -3.21 4.41 27.11
CA ALA A 205 -3.17 3.16 27.87
C ALA A 205 -3.70 3.27 29.32
N SER A 206 -4.03 4.48 29.81
CA SER A 206 -4.49 4.72 31.18
C SER A 206 -6.00 4.53 31.34
N ILE A 207 -6.46 3.32 30.98
CA ILE A 207 -7.85 2.88 31.11
C ILE A 207 -8.01 1.82 32.21
N ASP A 208 -9.19 1.79 32.82
CA ASP A 208 -9.60 0.83 33.83
C ASP A 208 -11.13 0.61 33.77
N GLU A 209 -11.61 -0.46 34.40
CA GLU A 209 -13.02 -0.85 34.37
C GLU A 209 -13.97 0.26 34.89
N GLN A 210 -13.60 0.95 35.97
CA GLN A 210 -14.44 1.96 36.58
C GLN A 210 -14.58 3.19 35.69
N ARG A 211 -13.47 3.65 35.10
CA ARG A 211 -13.44 4.76 34.17
C ARG A 211 -14.32 4.49 32.96
N LEU A 212 -14.18 3.31 32.35
CA LEU A 212 -14.97 2.97 31.15
C LEU A 212 -16.45 2.78 31.48
N ALA A 213 -16.81 2.31 32.68
CA ALA A 213 -18.19 2.28 33.14
C ALA A 213 -18.80 3.70 33.26
N GLY A 214 -18.05 4.69 33.74
CA GLY A 214 -18.48 6.08 33.76
C GLY A 214 -18.76 6.62 32.35
N VAL A 215 -17.82 6.41 31.42
CA VAL A 215 -17.97 6.84 30.03
C VAL A 215 -19.16 6.17 29.34
N LEU A 216 -19.41 4.87 29.58
CA LEU A 216 -20.59 4.19 29.06
C LEU A 216 -21.91 4.86 29.50
N GLY A 217 -21.94 5.41 30.71
CA GLY A 217 -23.05 6.22 31.21
C GLY A 217 -23.16 7.55 30.45
N ASP A 218 -22.05 8.27 30.33
CA ASP A 218 -22.01 9.61 29.72
C ASP A 218 -22.34 9.60 28.22
N LEU A 219 -21.99 8.53 27.51
CA LEU A 219 -22.28 8.39 26.08
C LEU A 219 -23.73 8.00 25.78
N ARG A 220 -24.53 7.66 26.79
CA ARG A 220 -25.90 7.21 26.59
C ARG A 220 -26.74 8.28 25.89
N GLY A 221 -27.35 7.92 24.77
CA GLY A 221 -28.17 8.83 23.96
C GLY A 221 -27.39 9.69 22.96
N LEU A 222 -26.05 9.61 22.96
CA LEU A 222 -25.24 10.16 21.88
C LEU A 222 -25.24 9.23 20.66
N PRO A 223 -24.99 9.75 19.45
CA PRO A 223 -25.08 8.97 18.22
C PRO A 223 -23.80 8.15 17.99
N PHE A 224 -23.48 7.23 18.91
CA PHE A 224 -22.41 6.24 18.73
C PHE A 224 -23.02 4.85 18.60
N ASP A 225 -22.50 4.07 17.65
CA ASP A 225 -22.90 2.70 17.39
C ASP A 225 -21.96 1.72 18.13
N VAL A 226 -20.65 2.04 18.16
CA VAL A 226 -19.61 1.18 18.73
C VAL A 226 -18.93 1.88 19.91
N PHE A 227 -18.76 1.14 21.01
CA PHE A 227 -17.89 1.51 22.13
C PHE A 227 -16.60 0.69 22.03
N GLN A 228 -15.54 1.28 21.48
CA GLN A 228 -14.25 0.62 21.28
C GLN A 228 -13.32 0.87 22.47
N ILE A 229 -12.88 -0.22 23.07
CA ILE A 229 -11.83 -0.24 24.08
C ILE A 229 -10.50 -0.41 23.36
N ASP A 230 -9.67 0.60 23.43
CA ASP A 230 -8.35 0.62 22.79
C ASP A 230 -7.25 0.02 23.70
N ASP A 231 -5.98 0.15 23.29
CA ASP A 231 -4.81 -0.34 24.01
C ASP A 231 -4.84 0.05 25.52
N GLY A 232 -4.50 -0.90 26.39
CA GLY A 232 -4.41 -0.73 27.84
C GLY A 232 -5.26 -1.69 28.67
N TRP A 233 -6.07 -2.54 28.04
CA TRP A 233 -6.90 -3.56 28.72
C TRP A 233 -6.16 -4.88 28.96
N GLN A 234 -5.18 -5.17 28.10
CA GLN A 234 -4.44 -6.43 28.07
C GLN A 234 -3.31 -6.46 29.10
N GLU A 235 -2.84 -7.66 29.46
CA GLU A 235 -1.66 -7.85 30.32
C GLU A 235 -0.38 -7.35 29.64
N ALA A 236 -0.17 -7.76 28.39
CA ALA A 236 0.92 -7.27 27.53
C ALA A 236 0.53 -7.36 26.05
N ILE A 237 1.23 -6.64 25.17
CA ILE A 237 1.13 -6.93 23.72
C ILE A 237 1.68 -8.34 23.50
N GLY A 238 0.84 -9.23 22.98
CA GLY A 238 1.09 -10.67 22.88
C GLY A 238 0.27 -11.51 23.86
N ASP A 239 -0.17 -10.93 24.99
CA ASP A 239 -0.91 -11.61 26.06
C ASP A 239 -2.30 -10.95 26.22
N TRP A 240 -3.24 -11.39 25.38
CA TRP A 240 -4.56 -10.79 25.18
C TRP A 240 -5.60 -11.22 26.23
N GLN A 241 -5.24 -11.11 27.51
CA GLN A 241 -6.13 -11.33 28.65
C GLN A 241 -6.33 -10.02 29.42
N ALA A 242 -7.49 -9.87 30.08
CA ALA A 242 -7.80 -8.71 30.89
C ALA A 242 -6.78 -8.57 32.03
N ASN A 243 -6.15 -7.40 32.15
CA ASN A 243 -5.23 -7.13 33.24
C ASN A 243 -5.95 -6.82 34.56
N ALA A 244 -5.18 -6.65 35.64
CA ALA A 244 -5.71 -6.39 36.98
C ALA A 244 -6.60 -5.13 37.11
N ARG A 245 -6.56 -4.17 36.16
CA ARG A 245 -7.47 -3.00 36.13
C ARG A 245 -8.87 -3.34 35.61
N PHE A 246 -9.05 -4.55 35.10
CA PHE A 246 -10.29 -5.10 34.57
C PHE A 246 -10.67 -6.40 35.31
N PRO A 247 -10.89 -6.34 36.64
CA PRO A 247 -11.10 -7.52 37.48
C PRO A 247 -12.34 -8.33 37.09
N SER A 248 -13.36 -7.71 36.48
CA SER A 248 -14.55 -8.42 35.98
C SER A 248 -14.32 -9.08 34.60
N GLY A 249 -13.19 -8.80 33.96
CA GLY A 249 -12.82 -9.28 32.63
C GLY A 249 -13.56 -8.60 31.47
N MET A 250 -13.05 -8.81 30.26
CA MET A 250 -13.59 -8.13 29.06
C MET A 250 -14.99 -8.61 28.65
N ALA A 251 -15.38 -9.83 29.02
CA ALA A 251 -16.71 -10.37 28.74
C ALA A 251 -17.82 -9.61 29.49
N ASP A 252 -17.54 -9.22 30.74
CA ASP A 252 -18.45 -8.41 31.54
C ASP A 252 -18.57 -7.00 30.95
N LEU A 253 -17.44 -6.35 30.63
CA LEU A 253 -17.45 -5.03 30.00
C LEU A 253 -18.19 -5.04 28.66
N ALA A 254 -17.98 -6.06 27.82
CA ALA A 254 -18.74 -6.23 26.58
C ALA A 254 -20.25 -6.41 26.81
N SER A 255 -20.65 -7.03 27.92
CA SER A 255 -22.06 -7.16 28.31
C SER A 255 -22.63 -5.82 28.76
N ARG A 256 -21.88 -5.02 29.52
CA ARG A 256 -22.26 -3.65 29.90
C ARG A 256 -22.43 -2.75 28.67
N CYS A 257 -21.52 -2.81 27.70
CA CYS A 257 -21.65 -2.08 26.42
C CYS A 257 -22.98 -2.40 25.73
N ARG A 258 -23.31 -3.70 25.58
CA ARG A 258 -24.58 -4.14 24.97
C ARG A 258 -25.79 -3.68 25.78
N GLY A 259 -25.72 -3.72 27.11
CA GLY A 259 -26.77 -3.22 28.00
C GLY A 259 -27.03 -1.71 27.84
N HIS A 260 -26.03 -0.95 27.41
CA HIS A 260 -26.14 0.48 27.08
C HIS A 260 -26.51 0.76 25.62
N GLY A 261 -26.71 -0.29 24.81
CA GLY A 261 -27.08 -0.16 23.40
C GLY A 261 -25.92 -0.01 22.43
N PHE A 262 -24.68 -0.23 22.86
CA PHE A 262 -23.49 -0.18 22.01
C PHE A 262 -23.04 -1.55 21.53
N GLU A 263 -22.51 -1.63 20.31
CA GLU A 263 -21.70 -2.76 19.85
C GLU A 263 -20.32 -2.68 20.52
N PRO A 264 -19.85 -3.73 21.22
CA PRO A 264 -18.53 -3.71 21.85
C PRO A 264 -17.43 -3.87 20.80
N GLY A 265 -16.49 -2.93 20.78
CA GLY A 265 -15.25 -3.00 20.00
C GLY A 265 -14.04 -3.24 20.91
N LEU A 266 -13.05 -3.98 20.41
CA LEU A 266 -11.82 -4.27 21.15
C LEU A 266 -10.61 -4.16 20.24
N TRP A 267 -9.60 -3.43 20.68
CA TRP A 267 -8.34 -3.30 19.98
C TRP A 267 -7.39 -4.47 20.30
N ILE A 268 -6.69 -4.94 19.28
CA ILE A 268 -5.60 -5.92 19.35
C ILE A 268 -4.52 -5.61 18.31
N ALA A 269 -3.29 -6.01 18.58
CA ALA A 269 -2.16 -6.01 17.65
C ALA A 269 -1.68 -7.46 17.42
N PRO A 270 -2.43 -8.29 16.66
CA PRO A 270 -2.35 -9.75 16.73
C PRO A 270 -1.01 -10.37 16.28
N PHE A 271 -0.20 -9.61 15.53
CA PHE A 271 1.10 -10.05 15.01
C PHE A 271 2.28 -9.40 15.73
N LEU A 272 2.03 -8.74 16.87
CA LEU A 272 3.08 -8.15 17.71
C LEU A 272 3.09 -8.82 19.08
N ALA A 273 4.29 -8.91 19.65
CA ALA A 273 4.49 -9.22 21.07
C ALA A 273 5.62 -8.37 21.64
N ARG A 274 5.53 -8.02 22.92
CA ARG A 274 6.66 -7.42 23.63
C ARG A 274 7.65 -8.48 24.08
N ALA A 275 8.92 -8.10 24.18
CA ALA A 275 9.99 -9.00 24.62
C ALA A 275 9.77 -9.61 26.03
N ASN A 276 8.96 -8.96 26.86
CA ASN A 276 8.60 -9.43 28.20
C ASN A 276 7.25 -10.15 28.29
N SER A 277 6.60 -10.42 27.16
CA SER A 277 5.32 -11.14 27.16
C SER A 277 5.54 -12.65 27.38
N GLU A 278 4.55 -13.33 27.95
CA GLU A 278 4.57 -14.79 28.10
C GLU A 278 4.63 -15.47 26.72
N LEU A 279 3.90 -14.95 25.74
CA LEU A 279 3.96 -15.44 24.36
C LEU A 279 5.38 -15.42 23.79
N PHE A 280 6.11 -14.30 23.92
CA PHE A 280 7.46 -14.18 23.37
C PHE A 280 8.46 -15.08 24.10
N THR A 281 8.42 -15.08 25.43
CA THR A 281 9.35 -15.85 26.26
C THR A 281 9.10 -17.36 26.17
N GLY A 282 7.85 -17.78 26.06
CA GLY A 282 7.46 -19.20 26.00
C GLY A 282 7.50 -19.80 24.59
N ASN A 283 7.29 -19.01 23.54
CA ASN A 283 7.11 -19.51 22.16
C ASN A 283 7.94 -18.74 21.12
N ARG A 284 9.23 -18.50 21.39
CA ARG A 284 10.11 -17.71 20.50
C ARG A 284 10.18 -18.22 19.05
N SER A 285 9.97 -19.52 18.83
CA SER A 285 9.97 -20.13 17.49
C SER A 285 8.79 -19.70 16.60
N MET A 286 7.74 -19.09 17.17
CA MET A 286 6.61 -18.55 16.40
C MET A 286 6.93 -17.21 15.71
N PHE A 287 8.01 -16.54 16.11
CA PHE A 287 8.33 -15.20 15.64
C PHE A 287 9.14 -15.26 14.35
N ALA A 288 8.88 -14.29 13.45
CA ALA A 288 9.69 -14.10 12.26
C ALA A 288 11.14 -13.78 12.68
N SER A 289 12.10 -14.45 12.05
CA SER A 289 13.51 -14.31 12.34
C SER A 289 14.32 -13.95 11.10
N ASP A 290 15.49 -13.38 11.32
CA ASP A 290 16.50 -13.18 10.28
C ASP A 290 17.18 -14.51 9.88
N GLY A 291 18.16 -14.42 8.95
CA GLY A 291 18.93 -15.58 8.50
C GLY A 291 19.80 -16.24 9.59
N GLY A 292 20.03 -15.56 10.72
CA GLY A 292 20.71 -16.07 11.90
C GLY A 292 19.78 -16.70 12.94
N GLY A 293 18.45 -16.61 12.73
CA GLY A 293 17.45 -17.11 13.66
C GLY A 293 17.07 -16.14 14.77
N GLU A 294 17.55 -14.89 14.72
CA GLU A 294 17.17 -13.86 15.69
C GLU A 294 15.83 -13.21 15.30
N PRO A 295 14.90 -13.02 16.25
CA PRO A 295 13.61 -12.40 16.00
C PRO A 295 13.75 -11.01 15.43
N LEU A 296 12.94 -10.70 14.42
CA LEU A 296 12.91 -9.40 13.80
C LEU A 296 12.28 -8.36 14.76
N PHE A 297 12.95 -7.22 14.88
CA PHE A 297 12.44 -6.07 15.61
C PHE A 297 11.40 -5.33 14.76
N ALA A 298 10.20 -5.16 15.30
CA ALA A 298 9.09 -4.49 14.62
C ALA A 298 8.91 -3.01 15.03
N GLY A 299 9.77 -2.49 15.91
CA GLY A 299 9.71 -1.13 16.43
C GLY A 299 9.52 -0.99 17.93
#